data_AF-A0A945XWN4-F1
#
_entry.id   AF-A0A945XWN4-F1
#
_cell.length_a   1.000
_cell.length_b   1.000
_cell.length_c   1.000
_cell.angle_alpha   90.00
_cell.angle_beta   90.00
_cell.angle_gamma   90.00
#
_symmetry.space_group_name_H-M   'P 1'
#
loop_
_entity.id
_entity.type
_entity.pdbx_description
1 polymer ?
#
loop_
_entity_poly.entity_id
_entity_poly.type
_entity_poly.pdbx_seq_one_letter_code
_entity_poly.pdbx_strand_id
1 'polypeptide(L)'
;MRFFGWLVPTLGLLYIFHNYLIFWQDWPGTLALIQNWQSSDAQPFSDSLKFKGGLQFASWFVLAIAIALYARRRQNASLWSDADRLGAVAAFIVRGCFWGLVLIGIVDIAISFLRVEDWLAIFVGEDMAKSLGRPIFRGTYVHYPLLVLGFVIAFFTRSLGFIWLALMVVLSEFSIVISRFVYSYEQPFQGDLVRFWYAGLFLFASAYALVTEGHVRVDVLYTNFSKRGKAWANTIGVILLGLPLCWIILITGMWGKGSSLNSPLLSFEIYQQGFGMYVKYLMVGFMIIFSMSMLFQFCSYLLSNVADLVGESSSEGEENSDVDPSGTVSNAPTGNGFSG
;
A
#
# COMPACT_ATOMS: atom_id res chain seq x y z
N MET A 1 -11.71 0.95 -21.05
CA MET A 1 -10.72 0.34 -20.13
C MET A 1 -9.93 1.36 -19.32
N ARG A 2 -9.29 2.38 -19.92
CA ARG A 2 -8.56 3.44 -19.19
C ARG A 2 -9.35 4.09 -18.05
N PHE A 3 -10.59 4.51 -18.32
CA PHE A 3 -11.48 5.08 -17.29
C PHE A 3 -11.64 4.13 -16.09
N PHE A 4 -11.94 2.86 -16.35
CA PHE A 4 -12.09 1.84 -15.31
C PHE A 4 -10.79 1.61 -14.52
N GLY A 5 -9.65 1.47 -15.21
CA GLY A 5 -8.35 1.22 -14.58
C GLY A 5 -7.91 2.34 -13.62
N TRP A 6 -8.28 3.59 -13.90
CA TRP A 6 -8.03 4.71 -12.99
C TRP A 6 -9.12 4.90 -11.94
N LEU A 7 -10.38 4.64 -12.28
CA LEU A 7 -11.52 4.82 -11.39
C LEU A 7 -11.47 3.87 -10.19
N VAL A 8 -11.22 2.59 -10.42
CA VAL A 8 -11.28 1.58 -9.35
C VAL A 8 -10.31 1.85 -8.19
N PRO A 9 -9.00 2.06 -8.40
CA PRO A 9 -8.08 2.26 -7.28
C PRO A 9 -8.22 3.66 -6.63
N THR A 10 -8.60 4.68 -7.40
CA THR A 10 -8.83 6.02 -6.85
C THR A 10 -10.13 6.11 -6.04
N LEU A 11 -11.17 5.35 -6.42
CA LEU A 11 -12.35 5.16 -5.57
C LEU A 11 -11.98 4.49 -4.25
N GLY A 12 -11.02 3.54 -4.25
CA GLY A 12 -10.49 2.95 -3.03
C GLY A 12 -9.83 3.98 -2.11
N LEU A 13 -9.02 4.90 -2.67
CA LEU A 13 -8.43 6.01 -1.92
C LEU A 13 -9.50 6.95 -1.34
N LEU A 14 -10.51 7.31 -2.15
CA LEU A 14 -11.61 8.14 -1.70
C LEU A 14 -12.44 7.46 -0.61
N TYR A 15 -12.64 6.14 -0.71
CA TYR A 15 -13.31 5.33 0.30
C TYR A 15 -12.57 5.41 1.64
N ILE A 16 -11.26 5.20 1.65
CA ILE A 16 -10.44 5.32 2.88
C ILE A 16 -10.50 6.74 3.44
N PHE A 17 -10.42 7.76 2.58
CA PHE A 17 -10.52 9.14 3.01
C PHE A 17 -11.88 9.46 3.65
N HIS A 18 -12.98 9.01 3.04
CA HIS A 18 -14.31 9.13 3.64
C HIS A 18 -14.42 8.35 4.94
N ASN A 19 -13.81 7.18 5.02
CA ASN A 19 -13.78 6.38 6.25
C ASN A 19 -13.13 7.16 7.40
N TYR A 20 -11.99 7.80 7.12
CA TYR A 20 -11.33 8.70 8.06
C TYR A 20 -12.27 9.84 8.50
N LEU A 21 -12.92 10.52 7.56
CA LEU A 21 -13.86 11.60 7.89
C LEU A 21 -15.03 11.13 8.76
N ILE A 22 -15.58 9.95 8.49
CA ILE A 22 -16.73 9.42 9.23
C ILE A 22 -16.33 9.03 10.65
N PHE A 23 -15.24 8.30 10.82
CA PHE A 23 -14.93 7.70 12.12
C PHE A 23 -13.95 8.49 13.00
N TRP A 24 -13.08 9.31 12.41
CA TRP A 24 -12.16 10.19 13.15
C TRP A 24 -12.67 11.63 13.26
N GLN A 25 -13.48 12.11 12.33
CA GLN A 25 -13.99 13.50 12.31
C GLN A 25 -15.51 13.57 12.55
N ASP A 26 -16.16 12.43 12.83
CA ASP A 26 -17.60 12.27 13.07
C ASP A 26 -18.49 12.89 11.98
N TRP A 27 -18.09 12.73 10.71
CA TRP A 27 -18.95 13.07 9.57
C TRP A 27 -20.07 12.05 9.43
N PRO A 28 -21.27 12.47 8.97
CA PRO A 28 -22.44 11.58 8.92
C PRO A 28 -22.26 10.43 7.92
N GLY A 29 -21.42 10.60 6.90
CA GLY A 29 -21.28 9.65 5.81
C GLY A 29 -22.39 9.80 4.78
N THR A 30 -22.16 9.22 3.60
CA THR A 30 -23.10 9.32 2.47
C THR A 30 -24.37 8.51 2.70
N LEU A 31 -24.27 7.32 3.30
CA LEU A 31 -25.42 6.46 3.55
C LEU A 31 -26.39 7.09 4.56
N ALA A 32 -25.87 7.68 5.64
CA ALA A 32 -26.72 8.33 6.64
C ALA A 32 -27.42 9.57 6.08
N LEU A 33 -26.79 10.31 5.17
CA LEU A 33 -27.44 11.42 4.45
C LEU A 33 -28.61 10.92 3.60
N ILE A 34 -28.40 9.84 2.83
CA ILE A 34 -29.46 9.25 2.00
C ILE A 34 -30.61 8.76 2.87
N GLN A 35 -30.31 8.09 3.99
CA GLN A 35 -31.32 7.65 4.95
C GLN A 35 -32.07 8.82 5.59
N ASN A 36 -31.38 9.91 5.97
CA ASN A 36 -32.02 11.11 6.50
C ASN A 36 -32.94 11.79 5.48
N TRP A 37 -32.62 11.68 4.18
CA TRP A 37 -33.48 12.21 3.10
C TRP A 37 -34.70 11.32 2.84
N GLN A 38 -34.56 10.00 3.01
CA GLN A 38 -35.60 9.03 2.71
C GLN A 38 -36.56 8.76 3.88
N SER A 39 -36.09 8.88 5.12
CA SER A 39 -36.89 8.56 6.31
C SER A 39 -37.43 9.82 6.99
N SER A 40 -38.76 9.95 7.02
CA SER A 40 -39.46 11.04 7.68
C SER A 40 -39.33 11.03 9.22
N ASP A 41 -38.96 9.87 9.80
CA ASP A 41 -38.82 9.67 11.25
C ASP A 41 -37.40 9.93 11.79
N ALA A 42 -36.41 10.18 10.92
CA ALA A 42 -35.06 10.47 11.36
C ALA A 42 -34.96 11.90 11.91
N GLN A 43 -34.24 12.08 13.03
CA GLN A 43 -33.94 13.43 13.51
C GLN A 43 -33.25 14.23 12.39
N PRO A 44 -33.74 15.42 12.04
CA PRO A 44 -33.18 16.19 10.95
C PRO A 44 -31.75 16.61 11.31
N PHE A 45 -30.81 16.34 10.40
CA PHE A 45 -29.44 16.80 10.59
C PHE A 45 -29.38 18.33 10.70
N SER A 46 -28.46 18.81 11.54
CA SER A 46 -28.10 20.24 11.55
C SER A 46 -27.57 20.65 10.18
N ASP A 47 -27.69 21.93 9.83
CA ASP A 47 -27.28 22.43 8.51
C ASP A 47 -25.80 22.15 8.21
N SER A 48 -24.96 22.16 9.26
CA SER A 48 -23.54 21.80 9.16
C SER A 48 -23.32 20.32 8.77
N LEU A 49 -24.11 19.40 9.32
CA LEU A 49 -24.03 17.96 9.03
C LEU A 49 -24.55 17.66 7.63
N LYS A 50 -25.64 18.32 7.21
CA LYS A 50 -26.14 18.24 5.83
C LYS A 50 -25.11 18.70 4.82
N PHE A 51 -24.42 19.82 5.09
CA PHE A 51 -23.35 20.32 4.23
C PHE A 51 -22.17 19.32 4.14
N LYS A 52 -21.70 18.82 5.28
CA LYS A 52 -20.62 17.80 5.34
C LYS A 52 -20.98 16.52 4.57
N GLY A 53 -22.19 15.98 4.80
CA GLY A 53 -22.67 14.80 4.08
C GLY A 53 -22.85 15.06 2.58
N GLY A 54 -23.38 16.22 2.22
CA GLY A 54 -23.53 16.64 0.81
C GLY A 54 -22.19 16.74 0.09
N LEU A 55 -21.15 17.27 0.76
CA LEU A 55 -19.80 17.32 0.22
C LEU A 55 -19.21 15.92 -0.01
N GLN A 56 -19.41 14.99 0.93
CA GLN A 56 -19.00 13.58 0.76
C GLN A 56 -19.78 12.88 -0.34
N PHE A 57 -21.05 13.21 -0.55
CA PHE A 57 -21.82 12.64 -1.64
C PHE A 57 -21.33 13.19 -2.99
N ALA A 58 -21.11 14.49 -3.08
CA ALA A 58 -20.62 15.16 -4.28
C ALA A 58 -19.22 14.69 -4.70
N SER A 59 -18.32 14.43 -3.74
CA SER A 59 -16.94 14.02 -4.03
C SER A 59 -16.84 12.74 -4.86
N TRP A 60 -17.78 11.79 -4.72
CA TRP A 60 -17.84 10.58 -5.54
C TRP A 60 -18.05 10.91 -7.03
N PHE A 61 -18.99 11.82 -7.32
CA PHE A 61 -19.28 12.26 -8.70
C PHE A 61 -18.17 13.15 -9.24
N VAL A 62 -17.64 14.06 -8.43
CA VAL A 62 -16.51 14.92 -8.81
C VAL A 62 -15.31 14.07 -9.20
N LEU A 63 -15.00 13.02 -8.44
CA LEU A 63 -13.92 12.09 -8.77
C LEU A 63 -14.20 11.34 -10.08
N ALA A 64 -15.40 10.80 -10.26
CA ALA A 64 -15.77 10.10 -11.48
C ALA A 64 -15.66 11.01 -12.72
N ILE A 65 -16.13 12.26 -12.62
CA ILE A 65 -16.02 13.26 -13.70
C ILE A 65 -14.56 13.61 -13.95
N ALA A 66 -13.75 13.86 -12.91
CA ALA A 66 -12.33 14.18 -13.05
C ALA A 66 -11.58 13.06 -13.79
N ILE A 67 -11.86 11.80 -13.48
CA ILE A 67 -11.24 10.65 -14.13
C ILE A 67 -11.75 10.46 -15.55
N ALA A 68 -13.04 10.72 -15.81
CA ALA A 68 -13.57 10.71 -17.16
C ALA A 68 -12.90 11.78 -18.05
N LEU A 69 -12.68 12.99 -17.51
CA LEU A 69 -11.95 14.06 -18.17
C LEU A 69 -10.48 13.69 -18.40
N TYR A 70 -9.81 13.12 -17.40
CA TYR A 70 -8.43 12.63 -17.53
C TYR A 70 -8.32 11.55 -18.62
N ALA A 71 -9.21 10.55 -18.58
CA ALA A 71 -9.24 9.47 -19.57
C ALA A 71 -9.53 9.99 -20.98
N ARG A 72 -10.41 11.00 -21.12
CA ARG A 72 -10.71 11.65 -22.39
C ARG A 72 -9.50 12.42 -22.95
N ARG A 73 -8.81 13.20 -22.11
CA ARG A 73 -7.60 13.93 -22.51
C ARG A 73 -6.48 13.00 -22.98
N ARG A 74 -6.42 11.79 -22.43
CA ARG A 74 -5.39 10.80 -22.73
C ARG A 74 -5.81 9.79 -23.79
N GLN A 75 -6.92 9.96 -24.52
CA GLN A 75 -7.43 8.96 -25.48
C GLN A 75 -6.38 8.47 -26.49
N ASN A 76 -5.51 9.36 -26.96
CA ASN A 76 -4.48 9.04 -27.96
C ASN A 76 -3.17 8.48 -27.37
N ALA A 77 -3.05 8.36 -26.04
CA ALA A 77 -1.86 7.78 -25.42
C ALA A 77 -1.97 6.25 -25.37
N SER A 78 -0.82 5.56 -25.38
CA SER A 78 -0.76 4.10 -25.18
C SER A 78 -1.24 3.68 -23.80
N LEU A 79 -1.90 2.53 -23.72
CA LEU A 79 -2.36 1.90 -22.49
C LEU A 79 -1.20 1.46 -21.58
N TRP A 80 -0.05 1.08 -22.15
CA TRP A 80 1.18 0.77 -21.40
C TRP A 80 1.60 1.93 -20.50
N SER A 81 1.59 3.14 -21.05
CA SER A 81 1.98 4.33 -20.29
C SER A 81 1.08 4.64 -19.08
N ASP A 82 -0.18 4.15 -19.07
CA ASP A 82 -1.04 4.27 -17.90
C ASP A 82 -0.90 3.09 -16.95
N ALA A 83 -0.61 1.89 -17.46
CA ALA A 83 -0.20 0.75 -16.64
C ALA A 83 1.03 1.12 -15.80
N ASP A 84 2.10 1.57 -16.44
CA ASP A 84 3.35 1.94 -15.76
C ASP A 84 3.15 3.00 -14.68
N ARG A 85 2.26 3.98 -14.92
CA ARG A 85 1.91 5.00 -13.92
C ARG A 85 1.19 4.41 -12.72
N LEU A 86 0.23 3.51 -12.93
CA LEU A 86 -0.48 2.84 -11.84
C LEU A 86 0.48 1.95 -11.04
N GLY A 87 1.35 1.21 -11.72
CA GLY A 87 2.41 0.40 -11.09
C GLY A 87 3.39 1.26 -10.29
N ALA A 88 3.80 2.41 -10.83
CA ALA A 88 4.67 3.36 -10.13
C ALA A 88 4.03 3.94 -8.87
N VAL A 89 2.71 4.20 -8.89
CA VAL A 89 1.96 4.62 -7.69
C VAL A 89 1.95 3.51 -6.65
N ALA A 90 1.66 2.26 -7.03
CA ALA A 90 1.71 1.12 -6.12
C ALA A 90 3.11 0.96 -5.49
N ALA A 91 4.16 1.01 -6.31
CA ALA A 91 5.54 0.91 -5.86
C ALA A 91 5.93 2.06 -4.92
N PHE A 92 5.46 3.28 -5.17
CA PHE A 92 5.69 4.42 -4.27
C PHE A 92 5.03 4.22 -2.90
N ILE A 93 3.76 3.78 -2.87
CA ILE A 93 3.04 3.48 -1.62
C ILE A 93 3.80 2.43 -0.81
N VAL A 94 4.20 1.33 -1.45
CA VAL A 94 4.94 0.24 -0.84
C VAL A 94 6.29 0.72 -0.29
N ARG A 95 7.06 1.51 -1.05
CA ARG A 95 8.34 2.08 -0.60
C ARG A 95 8.19 3.01 0.61
N GLY A 96 7.18 3.88 0.61
CA GLY A 96 6.92 4.78 1.74
C GLY A 96 6.60 4.01 3.01
N CYS A 97 5.74 3.01 2.90
CA CYS A 97 5.37 2.14 4.01
C CYS A 97 6.56 1.29 4.49
N PHE A 98 7.43 0.83 3.58
CA PHE A 98 8.65 0.09 3.91
C PHE A 98 9.57 0.90 4.80
N TRP A 99 9.92 2.13 4.40
CA TRP A 99 10.79 2.96 5.20
C TRP A 99 10.15 3.38 6.51
N GLY A 100 8.85 3.68 6.51
CA GLY A 100 8.10 3.96 7.74
C GLY A 100 8.15 2.78 8.71
N LEU A 101 7.97 1.56 8.22
CA LEU A 101 8.02 0.34 9.02
C LEU A 101 9.40 0.10 9.64
N VAL A 102 10.47 0.29 8.87
CA VAL A 102 11.84 0.16 9.39
C VAL A 102 12.10 1.19 10.49
N LEU A 103 11.78 2.45 10.23
CA LEU A 103 11.97 3.54 11.19
C LEU A 103 11.16 3.34 12.47
N ILE A 104 9.87 3.00 12.34
CA ILE A 104 9.00 2.72 13.48
C ILE A 104 9.53 1.53 14.27
N GLY A 105 9.95 0.46 13.61
CA GLY A 105 10.51 -0.71 14.29
C GLY A 105 11.73 -0.38 15.14
N ILE A 106 12.69 0.38 14.58
CA ILE A 106 13.93 0.78 15.26
C ILE A 106 13.65 1.76 16.42
N VAL A 107 12.81 2.76 16.19
CA VAL A 107 12.52 3.79 17.21
C VAL A 107 11.63 3.23 18.32
N ASP A 108 10.62 2.43 17.97
CA ASP A 108 9.74 1.82 18.96
C ASP A 108 10.49 0.78 19.81
N ILE A 109 11.37 -0.06 19.25
CA ILE A 109 12.17 -0.95 20.10
C ILE A 109 13.07 -0.17 21.07
N ALA A 110 13.68 0.93 20.64
CA ALA A 110 14.53 1.76 21.51
C ALA A 110 13.72 2.37 22.66
N ILE A 111 12.55 2.94 22.38
CA ILE A 111 11.66 3.49 23.41
C ILE A 111 11.14 2.38 24.35
N SER A 112 10.78 1.21 23.79
CA SER A 112 10.29 0.07 24.56
C SER A 112 11.37 -0.51 25.49
N PHE A 113 12.60 -0.62 25.00
CA PHE A 113 13.76 -1.04 25.81
C PHE A 113 14.05 -0.05 26.94
N LEU A 114 14.16 1.25 26.64
CA LEU A 114 14.40 2.29 27.65
C LEU A 114 13.28 2.34 28.71
N ARG A 115 12.06 2.00 28.32
CA ARG A 115 10.94 1.92 29.26
C ARG A 115 11.02 0.70 30.17
N VAL A 116 11.43 -0.46 29.65
CA VAL A 116 11.56 -1.69 30.43
C VAL A 116 12.67 -1.55 31.49
N GLU A 117 13.76 -0.89 31.14
CA GLU A 117 14.90 -0.67 32.06
C GLU A 117 14.71 0.56 32.97
N ASP A 118 13.54 1.20 32.96
CA ASP A 118 13.23 2.45 33.68
C ASP A 118 14.16 3.64 33.38
N TRP A 119 14.91 3.59 32.27
CA TRP A 119 15.82 4.67 31.85
C TRP A 119 15.14 5.77 31.05
N LEU A 120 13.91 5.54 30.55
CA LEU A 120 13.22 6.49 29.69
C LEU A 120 13.03 7.87 30.35
N ALA A 121 12.72 7.89 31.65
CA ALA A 121 12.54 9.14 32.40
C ALA A 121 13.83 9.94 32.55
N ILE A 122 14.99 9.27 32.53
CA ILE A 122 16.32 9.92 32.63
C ILE A 122 16.61 10.72 31.36
N PHE A 123 16.28 10.18 30.19
CA PHE A 123 16.59 10.81 28.91
C PHE A 123 15.58 11.88 28.48
N VAL A 124 14.29 11.68 28.79
CA VAL A 124 13.20 12.49 28.22
C VAL A 124 12.39 13.25 29.29
N GLY A 125 12.68 13.02 30.57
CA GLY A 125 11.93 13.56 31.71
C GLY A 125 10.69 12.73 32.05
N GLU A 126 10.21 12.85 33.30
CA GLU A 126 9.10 12.04 33.80
C GLU A 126 7.78 12.23 33.03
N ASP A 127 7.45 13.48 32.68
CA ASP A 127 6.18 13.78 32.02
C ASP A 127 6.13 13.19 30.60
N MET A 128 7.25 13.25 29.87
CA MET A 128 7.35 12.67 28.54
C MET A 128 7.46 11.15 28.59
N ALA A 129 8.11 10.58 29.61
CA ALA A 129 8.12 9.13 29.80
C ALA A 129 6.68 8.60 30.05
N LYS A 130 5.89 9.30 30.86
CA LYS A 130 4.47 8.98 31.10
C LYS A 130 3.63 9.12 29.83
N SER A 131 3.87 10.13 29.00
CA SER A 131 3.13 10.32 27.74
C SER A 131 3.51 9.25 26.69
N LEU A 132 4.79 8.93 26.53
CA LEU A 132 5.27 7.84 25.66
C LEU A 132 4.76 6.46 26.09
N GLY A 133 4.45 6.31 27.39
CA GLY A 133 3.77 5.14 27.92
C GLY A 133 2.30 4.99 27.47
N ARG A 134 1.71 6.01 26.83
CA ARG A 134 0.32 5.96 26.31
C ARG A 134 0.32 5.61 24.82
N PRO A 135 -0.42 4.56 24.39
CA PRO A 135 -0.47 4.14 22.99
C PRO A 135 -0.85 5.26 22.02
N ILE A 136 -1.85 6.08 22.38
CA ILE A 136 -2.35 7.18 21.54
C ILE A 136 -1.25 8.23 21.31
N PHE A 137 -0.52 8.62 22.36
CA PHE A 137 0.52 9.64 22.26
C PHE A 137 1.70 9.11 21.44
N ARG A 138 2.18 7.91 21.74
CA ARG A 138 3.26 7.26 21.00
C ARG A 138 2.90 7.07 19.53
N GLY A 139 1.69 6.61 19.24
CA GLY A 139 1.21 6.47 17.86
C GLY A 139 1.14 7.80 17.10
N THR A 140 0.62 8.84 17.75
CA THR A 140 0.40 10.15 17.11
C THR A 140 1.69 10.94 16.92
N TYR A 141 2.59 10.94 17.91
CA TYR A 141 3.79 11.79 17.92
C TYR A 141 5.07 11.05 17.55
N VAL A 142 5.09 9.72 17.59
CA VAL A 142 6.25 8.92 17.19
C VAL A 142 5.93 8.20 15.88
N HIS A 143 4.88 7.37 15.83
CA HIS A 143 4.68 6.49 14.68
C HIS A 143 4.26 7.23 13.42
N TYR A 144 3.24 8.10 13.47
CA TYR A 144 2.80 8.82 12.27
C TYR A 144 3.87 9.76 11.68
N PRO A 145 4.63 10.54 12.47
CA PRO A 145 5.73 11.33 11.93
C PRO A 145 6.83 10.48 11.29
N LEU A 146 7.18 9.33 11.88
CA LEU A 146 8.13 8.40 11.28
C LEU A 146 7.60 7.76 9.99
N LEU A 147 6.30 7.47 9.92
CA LEU A 147 5.66 7.01 8.70
C LEU A 147 5.76 8.07 7.59
N VAL A 148 5.46 9.34 7.92
CA VAL A 148 5.61 10.46 6.97
C VAL A 148 7.06 10.61 6.52
N LEU A 149 8.01 10.53 7.45
CA LEU A 149 9.43 10.53 7.11
C LEU A 149 9.78 9.37 6.16
N GLY A 150 9.19 8.19 6.36
CA GLY A 150 9.32 7.06 5.45
C GLY A 150 8.86 7.37 4.01
N PHE A 151 7.73 8.06 3.85
CA PHE A 151 7.27 8.53 2.54
C PHE A 151 8.20 9.60 1.93
N VAL A 152 8.77 10.49 2.75
CA VAL A 152 9.78 11.46 2.30
C VAL A 152 11.03 10.74 1.80
N ILE A 153 11.54 9.76 2.54
CA ILE A 153 12.69 8.95 2.11
C ILE A 153 12.37 8.22 0.80
N ALA A 154 11.19 7.61 0.70
CA ALA A 154 10.73 6.91 -0.51
C ALA A 154 10.62 7.80 -1.75
N PHE A 155 10.48 9.12 -1.57
CA PHE A 155 10.54 10.07 -2.68
C PHE A 155 11.95 10.21 -3.26
N PHE A 156 12.99 10.14 -2.41
CA PHE A 156 14.39 10.26 -2.82
C PHE A 156 15.02 8.91 -3.18
N THR A 157 14.62 7.82 -2.54
CA THR A 157 15.19 6.48 -2.77
C THR A 157 14.36 5.68 -3.76
N ARG A 158 15.00 5.15 -4.81
CA ARG A 158 14.30 4.34 -5.83
C ARG A 158 14.26 2.84 -5.52
N SER A 159 15.22 2.31 -4.75
CA SER A 159 15.36 0.88 -4.48
C SER A 159 14.61 0.41 -3.22
N LEU A 160 13.97 -0.75 -3.30
CA LEU A 160 13.43 -1.48 -2.16
C LEU A 160 14.53 -2.35 -1.53
N GLY A 161 14.84 -2.14 -0.25
CA GLY A 161 15.81 -2.93 0.49
C GLY A 161 15.24 -4.24 1.03
N PHE A 162 14.56 -5.05 0.21
CA PHE A 162 13.84 -6.25 0.68
C PHE A 162 14.77 -7.25 1.39
N ILE A 163 15.94 -7.50 0.80
CA ILE A 163 17.00 -8.33 1.40
C ILE A 163 17.43 -7.81 2.77
N TRP A 164 17.50 -6.49 2.94
CA TRP A 164 17.89 -5.88 4.21
C TRP A 164 16.81 -6.05 5.28
N LEU A 165 15.53 -5.98 4.91
CA LEU A 165 14.44 -6.25 5.85
C LEU A 165 14.41 -7.73 6.27
N ALA A 166 14.60 -8.66 5.33
CA ALA A 166 14.73 -10.08 5.66
C ALA A 166 15.91 -10.35 6.60
N LEU A 167 17.06 -9.72 6.34
CA LEU A 167 18.23 -9.78 7.21
C LEU A 167 17.92 -9.22 8.61
N MET A 168 17.23 -8.09 8.71
CA MET A 168 16.82 -7.51 10.01
C MET A 168 15.92 -8.46 10.80
N VAL A 169 14.94 -9.13 10.16
CA VAL A 169 14.09 -10.14 10.80
C VAL A 169 14.93 -11.30 11.34
N VAL A 170 15.84 -11.84 10.53
CA VAL A 170 16.70 -12.96 10.93
C VAL A 170 17.62 -12.57 12.09
N LEU A 171 18.21 -11.37 12.04
CA LEU A 171 19.06 -10.86 13.12
C LEU A 171 18.26 -10.65 14.42
N SER A 172 17.03 -10.15 14.34
CA SER A 172 16.15 -10.03 15.50
C SER A 172 15.81 -11.39 16.10
N GLU A 173 15.41 -12.38 15.30
CA GLU A 173 15.15 -13.73 15.80
C GLU A 173 16.39 -14.37 16.42
N PHE A 174 17.54 -14.22 15.77
CA PHE A 174 18.80 -14.71 16.31
C PHE A 174 19.15 -14.05 17.65
N SER A 175 18.90 -12.74 17.79
CA SER A 175 19.11 -12.02 19.05
C SER A 175 18.19 -12.52 20.17
N ILE A 176 16.94 -12.89 19.86
CA ILE A 176 15.99 -13.48 20.81
C ILE A 176 16.50 -14.84 21.28
N VAL A 177 16.95 -15.70 20.36
CA VAL A 177 17.49 -17.02 20.69
C VAL A 177 18.72 -16.88 21.60
N ILE A 178 19.66 -15.99 21.30
CA ILE A 178 20.82 -15.74 22.17
C ILE A 178 20.37 -15.24 23.55
N SER A 179 19.54 -14.19 23.57
CA SER A 179 19.02 -13.59 24.80
C SER A 179 18.36 -14.64 25.70
N ARG A 180 17.52 -15.48 25.11
CA ARG A 180 16.74 -16.50 25.84
C ARG A 180 17.58 -17.67 26.31
N PHE A 181 18.39 -18.25 25.43
CA PHE A 181 19.08 -19.52 25.75
C PHE A 181 20.47 -19.32 26.35
N VAL A 182 21.17 -18.22 26.05
CA VAL A 182 22.50 -17.93 26.62
C VAL A 182 22.36 -17.11 27.90
N TYR A 183 21.53 -16.07 27.87
CA TYR A 183 21.42 -15.12 28.99
C TYR A 183 20.17 -15.31 29.85
N SER A 184 19.24 -16.21 29.48
CA SER A 184 17.97 -16.39 30.19
C SER A 184 17.17 -15.08 30.35
N TYR A 185 17.34 -14.14 29.42
CA TYR A 185 16.64 -12.85 29.37
C TYR A 185 15.60 -12.89 28.25
N GLU A 186 14.34 -12.63 28.59
CA GLU A 186 13.21 -12.62 27.66
C GLU A 186 12.41 -11.34 27.86
N GLN A 187 12.13 -10.62 26.76
CA GLN A 187 11.38 -9.37 26.80
C GLN A 187 10.21 -9.36 25.80
N PRO A 188 9.00 -8.90 26.20
CA PRO A 188 7.83 -8.90 25.31
C PRO A 188 8.05 -8.13 24.00
N PHE A 189 8.75 -7.00 24.05
CA PHE A 189 8.96 -6.14 22.87
C PHE A 189 9.81 -6.82 21.77
N GLN A 190 10.66 -7.80 22.12
CA GLN A 190 11.51 -8.47 21.13
C GLN A 190 10.65 -9.30 20.15
N GLY A 191 9.67 -10.04 20.69
CA GLY A 191 8.72 -10.81 19.88
C GLY A 191 7.78 -9.92 19.07
N ASP A 192 7.38 -8.77 19.61
CA ASP A 192 6.56 -7.80 18.88
C ASP A 192 7.30 -7.18 17.69
N LEU A 193 8.61 -6.90 17.84
CA LEU A 193 9.45 -6.38 16.75
C LEU A 193 9.48 -7.36 15.58
N VAL A 194 9.73 -8.64 15.86
CA VAL A 194 9.79 -9.64 14.79
C VAL A 194 8.44 -9.77 14.11
N ARG A 195 7.34 -9.88 14.86
CA ARG A 195 6.00 -9.94 14.27
C ARG A 195 5.71 -8.73 13.38
N PHE A 196 6.12 -7.54 13.82
CA PHE A 196 5.93 -6.30 13.07
C PHE A 196 6.72 -6.28 11.76
N TRP A 197 8.02 -6.59 11.79
CA TRP A 197 8.85 -6.63 10.60
C TRP A 197 8.50 -7.79 9.67
N TYR A 198 8.16 -8.96 10.21
CA TYR A 198 7.71 -10.11 9.43
C TYR A 198 6.39 -9.84 8.71
N ALA A 199 5.42 -9.20 9.38
CA ALA A 199 4.18 -8.77 8.73
C ALA A 199 4.44 -7.78 7.59
N GLY A 200 5.39 -6.85 7.79
CA GLY A 200 5.91 -5.97 6.75
C GLY A 200 6.50 -6.72 5.56
N LEU A 201 7.37 -7.69 5.85
CA LEU A 201 8.02 -8.51 4.83
C LEU A 201 6.98 -9.22 3.96
N PHE A 202 5.95 -9.83 4.57
CA PHE A 202 4.87 -10.48 3.85
C PHE A 202 4.09 -9.49 2.96
N LEU A 203 3.76 -8.32 3.52
CA LEU A 203 3.08 -7.24 2.81
C LEU A 203 3.86 -6.84 1.54
N PHE A 204 5.15 -6.56 1.68
CA PHE A 204 5.97 -6.06 0.57
C PHE A 204 6.36 -7.15 -0.42
N ALA A 205 6.57 -8.38 0.05
CA ALA A 205 6.84 -9.54 -0.79
C ALA A 205 5.67 -9.79 -1.77
N SER A 206 4.43 -9.67 -1.30
CA SER A 206 3.25 -9.90 -2.13
C SER A 206 3.13 -8.92 -3.31
N ALA A 207 3.39 -7.63 -3.08
CA ALA A 207 3.38 -6.61 -4.13
C ALA A 207 4.58 -6.79 -5.09
N TYR A 208 5.77 -7.09 -4.58
CA TYR A 208 6.96 -7.34 -5.39
C TYR A 208 6.82 -8.61 -6.25
N ALA A 209 6.21 -9.67 -5.72
CA ALA A 209 5.92 -10.90 -6.46
C ALA A 209 4.91 -10.67 -7.60
N LEU A 210 4.03 -9.68 -7.49
CA LEU A 210 3.10 -9.32 -8.57
C LEU A 210 3.78 -8.49 -9.67
N VAL A 211 4.75 -7.63 -9.31
CA VAL A 211 5.53 -6.83 -10.27
C VAL A 211 6.52 -7.71 -11.06
N THR A 212 7.18 -8.65 -10.39
CA THR A 212 8.20 -9.52 -11.02
C THR A 212 7.56 -10.71 -11.77
N GLU A 213 6.24 -10.68 -12.00
CA GLU A 213 5.45 -11.79 -12.56
C GLU A 213 5.66 -13.15 -11.85
N GLY A 214 6.17 -13.14 -10.62
CA GLY A 214 6.48 -14.31 -9.80
C GLY A 214 5.27 -14.90 -9.09
N HIS A 215 4.06 -14.45 -9.44
CA HIS A 215 2.89 -15.27 -9.21
C HIS A 215 3.10 -16.52 -10.06
N VAL A 216 3.18 -17.68 -9.41
CA VAL A 216 3.02 -18.96 -10.09
C VAL A 216 1.66 -18.88 -10.77
N ARG A 217 1.64 -18.38 -12.01
CA ARG A 217 0.57 -18.68 -12.96
C ARG A 217 0.55 -20.20 -12.91
N VAL A 218 -0.61 -20.82 -12.96
CA VAL A 218 -0.66 -22.28 -13.02
C VAL A 218 0.01 -22.68 -14.34
N ASP A 219 1.34 -22.75 -14.35
CA ASP A 219 2.20 -22.69 -15.54
C ASP A 219 2.00 -23.93 -16.40
N VAL A 220 1.46 -24.98 -15.78
CA VAL A 220 0.96 -26.21 -16.39
C VAL A 220 -0.28 -26.00 -17.27
N LEU A 221 -1.18 -25.07 -16.92
CA LEU A 221 -2.35 -24.73 -17.75
C LEU A 221 -1.98 -23.74 -18.87
N TYR A 222 -0.97 -22.91 -18.65
CA TYR A 222 -0.58 -21.85 -19.59
C TYR A 222 0.44 -22.26 -20.64
N THR A 223 1.08 -23.43 -20.53
CA THR A 223 2.14 -23.85 -21.47
C THR A 223 1.61 -24.04 -22.89
N ASN A 224 0.33 -24.40 -23.04
CA ASN A 224 -0.33 -24.61 -24.34
C ASN A 224 -1.15 -23.40 -24.82
N PHE A 225 -1.20 -22.28 -24.09
CA PHE A 225 -2.03 -21.13 -24.46
C PHE A 225 -1.24 -20.11 -25.29
N SER A 226 -1.88 -19.59 -26.35
CA SER A 226 -1.34 -18.48 -27.14
C SER A 226 -1.20 -17.21 -26.30
N LYS A 227 -0.34 -16.26 -26.71
CA LYS A 227 -0.15 -14.98 -26.00
C LYS A 227 -1.47 -14.27 -25.69
N ARG A 228 -2.43 -14.28 -26.64
CA ARG A 228 -3.78 -13.72 -26.45
C ARG A 228 -4.63 -14.52 -25.46
N GLY A 229 -4.53 -15.84 -25.45
CA GLY A 229 -5.23 -16.69 -24.47
C GLY A 229 -4.77 -16.44 -23.04
N LYS A 230 -3.46 -16.23 -22.85
CA LYS A 230 -2.88 -15.84 -21.55
C LYS A 230 -3.42 -14.49 -21.08
N ALA A 231 -3.41 -13.47 -21.95
CA ALA A 231 -3.88 -12.13 -21.63
C ALA A 231 -5.38 -12.09 -21.26
N TRP A 232 -6.23 -12.88 -21.95
CA TRP A 232 -7.64 -13.02 -21.59
C TRP A 232 -7.85 -13.66 -20.22
N ALA A 233 -7.19 -14.78 -19.94
CA ALA A 233 -7.31 -15.46 -18.66
C ALA A 233 -6.85 -14.57 -17.49
N ASN A 234 -5.74 -13.85 -17.67
CA ASN A 234 -5.24 -12.86 -16.71
C ASN A 234 -6.26 -11.74 -16.46
N THR A 235 -6.81 -11.17 -17.52
CA THR A 235 -7.80 -10.08 -17.43
C THR A 235 -9.04 -10.54 -16.67
N ILE A 236 -9.55 -11.73 -16.97
CA ILE A 236 -10.71 -12.31 -16.29
C ILE A 236 -10.39 -12.59 -14.80
N GLY A 237 -9.22 -13.18 -14.50
CA GLY A 237 -8.80 -13.45 -13.14
C GLY A 237 -8.68 -12.19 -12.29
N VAL A 238 -8.13 -11.11 -12.84
CA VAL A 238 -8.05 -9.82 -12.15
C VAL A 238 -9.43 -9.23 -11.88
N ILE A 239 -10.33 -9.25 -12.88
CA ILE A 239 -11.67 -8.66 -12.74
C ILE A 239 -12.55 -9.46 -11.77
N LEU A 240 -12.47 -10.79 -11.79
CA LEU A 240 -13.35 -11.65 -10.99
C LEU A 240 -12.80 -11.97 -9.60
N LEU A 241 -11.47 -12.03 -9.43
CA LEU A 241 -10.85 -12.43 -8.17
C LEU A 241 -9.99 -11.30 -7.58
N GLY A 242 -9.10 -10.70 -8.36
CA GLY A 242 -8.13 -9.71 -7.87
C GLY A 242 -8.77 -8.44 -7.30
N LEU A 243 -9.51 -7.71 -8.14
CA LEU A 243 -10.16 -6.45 -7.75
C LEU A 243 -11.26 -6.67 -6.69
N PRO A 244 -12.14 -7.68 -6.80
CA PRO A 244 -13.18 -7.91 -5.80
C PRO A 244 -12.60 -8.28 -4.43
N LEU A 245 -11.55 -9.11 -4.37
CA LEU A 245 -10.90 -9.46 -3.11
C LEU A 245 -10.40 -8.20 -2.37
N CYS A 246 -9.74 -7.29 -3.08
CA CYS A 246 -9.22 -6.06 -2.46
C CYS A 246 -10.36 -5.16 -1.96
N TRP A 247 -11.45 -5.03 -2.72
CA TRP A 247 -12.63 -4.28 -2.30
C TRP A 247 -13.36 -4.93 -1.13
N ILE A 248 -13.45 -6.26 -1.08
CA ILE A 248 -14.04 -6.98 0.05
C ILE A 248 -13.27 -6.67 1.32
N ILE A 249 -11.92 -6.72 1.28
CA ILE A 249 -11.09 -6.39 2.46
C ILE A 249 -11.37 -4.96 2.94
N LEU A 250 -11.40 -3.97 2.04
CA LEU A 250 -11.64 -2.57 2.41
C LEU A 250 -13.06 -2.35 2.93
N ILE A 251 -14.08 -2.82 2.21
CA ILE A 251 -15.48 -2.56 2.55
C ILE A 251 -15.85 -3.30 3.84
N THR A 252 -15.57 -4.59 3.95
CA THR A 252 -15.94 -5.37 5.14
C THR A 252 -15.10 -5.00 6.36
N GLY A 253 -13.81 -4.72 6.13
CA GLY A 253 -12.87 -4.34 7.18
C GLY A 253 -13.12 -2.95 7.77
N MET A 254 -13.69 -2.02 6.98
CA MET A 254 -13.88 -0.62 7.38
C MET A 254 -15.34 -0.15 7.39
N TRP A 255 -16.33 -1.05 7.30
CA TRP A 255 -17.75 -0.68 7.21
C TRP A 255 -18.26 0.15 8.39
N GLY A 256 -17.85 -0.20 9.62
CA GLY A 256 -18.33 0.42 10.87
C GLY A 256 -17.21 0.72 11.87
N LYS A 257 -17.53 1.42 12.97
CA LYS A 257 -16.58 1.69 14.06
C LYS A 257 -16.02 0.40 14.69
N GLY A 258 -16.85 -0.65 14.78
CA GLY A 258 -16.48 -1.95 15.36
C GLY A 258 -15.88 -2.96 14.36
N SER A 259 -15.68 -2.58 13.11
CA SER A 259 -15.12 -3.49 12.10
C SER A 259 -13.65 -3.83 12.40
N SER A 260 -13.19 -4.96 11.86
CA SER A 260 -11.87 -5.53 12.16
C SER A 260 -10.69 -4.61 11.87
N LEU A 261 -10.82 -3.66 10.92
CA LEU A 261 -9.76 -2.70 10.63
C LEU A 261 -9.91 -1.39 11.42
N ASN A 262 -11.14 -0.88 11.57
CA ASN A 262 -11.37 0.41 12.23
C ASN A 262 -11.22 0.37 13.75
N SER A 263 -11.72 -0.68 14.40
CA SER A 263 -11.70 -0.76 15.86
C SER A 263 -10.27 -0.70 16.43
N PRO A 264 -9.30 -1.49 15.92
CA PRO A 264 -7.92 -1.43 16.41
C PRO A 264 -7.22 -0.10 16.11
N LEU A 265 -7.51 0.52 14.95
CA LEU A 265 -6.91 1.78 14.53
C LEU A 265 -7.42 2.98 15.36
N LEU A 266 -8.71 3.00 15.70
CA LEU A 266 -9.30 4.06 16.52
C LEU A 266 -8.88 3.96 17.99
N SER A 267 -8.80 2.74 18.51
CA SER A 267 -8.46 2.49 19.91
C SER A 267 -6.96 2.47 20.21
N PHE A 268 -6.10 2.54 19.18
CA PHE A 268 -4.66 2.29 19.28
C PHE A 268 -4.37 0.99 20.03
N GLU A 269 -4.99 -0.10 19.56
CA GLU A 269 -4.93 -1.39 20.22
C GLU A 269 -3.48 -1.88 20.37
N ILE A 270 -3.16 -2.42 21.55
CA ILE A 270 -1.84 -2.95 21.93
C ILE A 270 -1.94 -4.40 22.39
N TYR A 271 -0.81 -5.09 22.49
CA TYR A 271 -0.75 -6.40 23.11
C TYR A 271 -0.95 -6.30 24.63
N GLN A 272 -1.61 -7.29 25.24
CA GLN A 272 -1.93 -7.30 26.67
C GLN A 272 -0.72 -7.53 27.59
N GLN A 273 0.48 -7.73 27.03
CA GLN A 273 1.69 -8.04 27.80
C GLN A 273 2.36 -6.82 28.47
N GLY A 274 1.71 -5.64 28.46
CA GLY A 274 2.05 -4.47 29.29
C GLY A 274 3.28 -3.65 28.83
N PHE A 275 4.40 -4.33 28.56
CA PHE A 275 5.72 -3.74 28.25
C PHE A 275 6.20 -4.05 26.82
N GLY A 276 5.27 -4.39 25.93
CA GLY A 276 5.55 -4.63 24.50
C GLY A 276 5.61 -3.36 23.65
N MET A 277 5.81 -3.56 22.34
CA MET A 277 5.77 -2.48 21.36
C MET A 277 4.33 -2.04 21.09
N TYR A 278 4.11 -0.77 20.76
CA TYR A 278 2.76 -0.24 20.51
C TYR A 278 2.44 -0.21 19.01
N VAL A 279 2.69 -1.34 18.34
CA VAL A 279 2.62 -1.45 16.88
C VAL A 279 1.46 -2.31 16.36
N LYS A 280 0.70 -2.98 17.25
CA LYS A 280 -0.38 -3.89 16.87
C LYS A 280 -1.43 -3.21 15.97
N TYR A 281 -1.87 -1.99 16.33
CA TYR A 281 -2.81 -1.24 15.48
C TYR A 281 -2.25 -0.93 14.08
N LEU A 282 -0.93 -0.67 13.94
CA LEU A 282 -0.29 -0.44 12.65
C LEU A 282 -0.27 -1.70 11.77
N MET A 283 -0.14 -2.89 12.38
CA MET A 283 -0.20 -4.16 11.65
C MET A 283 -1.56 -4.37 11.00
N VAL A 284 -2.63 -3.89 11.63
CA VAL A 284 -3.97 -3.88 11.01
C VAL A 284 -4.00 -2.90 9.83
N GLY A 285 -3.30 -1.76 9.95
CA GLY A 285 -3.06 -0.82 8.85
C GLY A 285 -2.34 -1.43 7.64
N PHE A 286 -1.49 -2.45 7.84
CA PHE A 286 -0.85 -3.17 6.73
C PHE A 286 -1.86 -3.83 5.79
N MET A 287 -3.00 -4.29 6.29
CA MET A 287 -4.06 -4.85 5.44
C MET A 287 -4.68 -3.79 4.53
N ILE A 288 -4.84 -2.56 5.03
CA ILE A 288 -5.34 -1.44 4.22
C ILE A 288 -4.31 -1.08 3.14
N ILE A 289 -3.04 -0.97 3.51
CA ILE A 289 -1.94 -0.69 2.58
C ILE A 289 -1.84 -1.80 1.52
N PHE A 290 -1.95 -3.06 1.93
CA PHE A 290 -1.97 -4.22 1.04
C PHE A 290 -3.05 -4.07 -0.02
N SER A 291 -4.31 -3.96 0.41
CA SER A 291 -5.45 -3.87 -0.49
C SER A 291 -5.35 -2.68 -1.43
N MET A 292 -4.86 -1.53 -0.95
CA MET A 292 -4.67 -0.36 -1.80
C MET A 292 -3.56 -0.54 -2.82
N SER A 293 -2.36 -0.96 -2.41
CA SER A 293 -1.25 -1.19 -3.34
C SER A 293 -1.60 -2.25 -4.39
N MET A 294 -2.33 -3.30 -4.00
CA MET A 294 -2.77 -4.37 -4.89
C MET A 294 -3.87 -3.90 -5.84
N LEU A 295 -4.80 -3.02 -5.42
CA LEU A 295 -5.75 -2.40 -6.35
C LEU A 295 -5.04 -1.64 -7.47
N PHE A 296 -4.05 -0.82 -7.13
CA PHE A 296 -3.25 -0.11 -8.13
C PHE A 296 -2.48 -1.07 -9.04
N GLN A 297 -1.85 -2.11 -8.46
CA GLN A 297 -1.08 -3.08 -9.23
C GLN A 297 -1.96 -3.96 -10.13
N PHE A 298 -3.13 -4.39 -9.66
CA PHE A 298 -4.08 -5.15 -10.48
C PHE A 298 -4.65 -4.31 -11.61
N CYS A 299 -4.94 -3.03 -11.39
CA CYS A 299 -5.35 -2.14 -12.46
C CYS A 299 -4.23 -1.87 -13.46
N SER A 300 -2.98 -1.75 -13.00
CA SER A 300 -1.79 -1.71 -13.87
C SER A 300 -1.72 -2.94 -14.76
N TYR A 301 -1.79 -4.14 -14.15
CA TYR A 301 -1.72 -5.41 -14.86
C TYR A 301 -2.91 -5.64 -15.80
N LEU A 302 -4.11 -5.15 -15.44
CA LEU A 302 -5.28 -5.20 -16.31
C LEU A 302 -5.07 -4.34 -17.57
N LEU A 303 -4.51 -3.13 -17.42
CA LEU A 303 -4.26 -2.25 -18.56
C LEU A 303 -3.18 -2.79 -19.49
N SER A 304 -2.11 -3.40 -18.96
CA SER A 304 -1.07 -4.03 -19.79
C SER A 304 -1.62 -5.23 -20.58
N ASN A 305 -2.34 -6.14 -19.94
CA ASN A 305 -2.96 -7.28 -20.65
C ASN A 305 -3.99 -6.82 -21.70
N VAL A 306 -4.73 -5.74 -21.45
CA VAL A 306 -5.65 -5.17 -22.44
C VAL A 306 -4.88 -4.54 -23.61
N ALA A 307 -3.74 -3.89 -23.36
CA ALA A 307 -2.88 -3.34 -24.41
C ALA A 307 -2.38 -4.45 -25.36
N ASP A 308 -1.95 -5.58 -24.81
CA ASP A 308 -1.56 -6.78 -25.57
C ASP A 308 -2.70 -7.33 -26.44
N LEU A 309 -3.94 -7.32 -25.92
CA LEU A 309 -5.12 -7.79 -26.65
C LEU A 309 -5.50 -6.85 -27.81
N VAL A 310 -5.32 -5.54 -27.62
CA VAL A 310 -5.52 -4.52 -28.65
C VAL A 310 -4.40 -4.54 -29.70
N GLY A 311 -3.24 -5.11 -29.36
CA GLY A 311 -2.08 -5.19 -30.25
C GLY A 311 -1.18 -3.95 -30.21
N GLU A 312 -1.20 -3.19 -29.12
CA GLU A 312 -0.19 -2.15 -28.88
C GLU A 312 1.15 -2.82 -28.53
N SER A 313 2.22 -2.53 -29.27
CA SER A 313 3.57 -2.99 -28.91
C SER A 313 3.98 -2.42 -27.56
N SER A 314 4.51 -3.27 -26.69
CA SER A 314 5.15 -2.82 -25.46
C SER A 314 6.42 -2.05 -25.80
N SER A 315 6.65 -0.92 -25.15
CA SER A 315 7.88 -0.14 -25.32
C SER A 315 9.14 -0.89 -24.87
N GLU A 316 8.99 -1.95 -24.07
CA GLU A 316 10.09 -2.85 -23.67
C GLU A 316 10.46 -3.87 -24.76
N GLY A 317 9.59 -4.06 -25.78
CA GLY A 317 9.84 -4.97 -26.89
C GLY A 317 10.73 -4.39 -28.00
N GLU A 318 10.88 -3.06 -28.06
CA GLU A 318 11.73 -2.39 -29.07
C GLU A 318 13.22 -2.42 -28.71
N GLU A 319 13.58 -2.41 -27.41
CA GLU A 319 14.99 -2.52 -26.98
C GLU A 319 15.59 -3.93 -27.20
N ASN A 320 14.75 -4.97 -27.28
CA ASN A 320 15.20 -6.35 -27.53
C ASN A 320 15.06 -6.81 -28.99
N SER A 321 14.43 -6.01 -29.87
CA SER A 321 14.32 -6.33 -31.29
C SER A 321 15.50 -5.85 -32.15
N ASP A 322 16.35 -4.98 -31.62
CA ASP A 322 17.56 -4.49 -32.29
C ASP A 322 18.79 -5.40 -32.09
N VAL A 323 18.62 -6.54 -31.41
CA VAL A 323 19.65 -7.58 -31.32
C VAL A 323 19.29 -8.70 -32.30
N ASP A 324 19.77 -8.56 -33.53
CA ASP A 324 19.83 -9.63 -34.53
C ASP A 324 20.45 -10.90 -33.91
N PRO A 325 19.82 -12.09 -33.99
CA PRO A 325 20.40 -13.34 -33.52
C PRO A 325 21.68 -13.75 -34.27
N SER A 326 21.96 -13.11 -35.40
CA SER A 326 23.22 -13.28 -36.12
C SER A 326 24.21 -12.20 -35.65
N GLY A 327 25.24 -12.63 -34.91
CA GLY A 327 26.31 -11.77 -34.37
C GLY A 327 27.23 -11.17 -35.44
N THR A 328 26.68 -10.48 -36.43
CA THR A 328 27.42 -9.72 -37.42
C THR A 328 27.23 -8.23 -37.16
N VAL A 329 28.24 -7.63 -36.52
CA VAL A 329 28.42 -6.18 -36.47
C VAL A 329 28.55 -5.66 -37.90
N SER A 330 27.50 -5.03 -38.43
CA SER A 330 27.56 -4.28 -39.67
C SER A 330 28.32 -2.97 -39.42
N ASN A 331 29.62 -2.98 -39.71
CA ASN A 331 30.42 -1.76 -39.81
C ASN A 331 29.94 -0.96 -41.03
N ALA A 332 29.19 0.12 -40.79
CA ALA A 332 28.96 1.14 -41.81
C ALA A 332 30.29 1.89 -42.10
N PRO A 333 30.71 2.06 -43.37
CA PRO A 333 31.86 2.91 -43.68
C PRO A 333 31.44 4.37 -43.70
N THR A 334 32.13 5.20 -42.92
CA THR A 334 32.10 6.66 -42.98
C THR A 334 32.77 7.14 -44.26
N GLY A 335 31.98 7.35 -45.32
CA GLY A 335 32.41 8.05 -46.53
C GLY A 335 32.04 9.52 -46.45
N ASN A 336 32.98 10.39 -46.07
CA ASN A 336 32.94 11.82 -46.40
C ASN A 336 34.28 12.22 -47.02
N GLY A 337 34.27 12.35 -48.35
CA GLY A 337 35.37 12.88 -49.13
C GLY A 337 35.46 14.40 -48.97
N PHE A 338 36.65 14.87 -48.65
CA PHE A 338 37.06 16.25 -48.85
C PHE A 338 37.55 16.42 -50.30
N SER A 339 36.98 17.39 -51.01
CA SER A 339 37.53 17.97 -52.24
C SER A 339 37.16 19.44 -52.27
N GLY A 340 38.16 20.33 -52.35
CA GLY A 340 37.99 21.78 -52.49
C GLY A 340 38.78 22.58 -51.48
#